data_AF-A0A5C3KS97-F1
#
_entry.id   AF-A0A5C3KS97-F1
#
_cell.length_a   1.000
_cell.length_b   1.000
_cell.length_c   1.000
_cell.angle_alpha   90.00
_cell.angle_beta   90.00
_cell.angle_gamma   90.00
#
_symmetry.space_group_name_H-M   'P 1'
#
loop_
_entity.id
_entity.type
_entity.pdbx_description
1 polymer ?
#
loop_
_entity_poly.entity_id
_entity_poly.type
_entity_poly.pdbx_seq_one_letter_code
_entity_poly.pdbx_strand_id
1 'polypeptide(L)'
;YALNKLRAQEYVELYYFTPEGCCEAHNSDQTMVDALAATHYNNQLILQPMAAHKPLSKVVRDPDLSWSQVLMAKTVMLKHMEKEGW
;
A
#
# COMPACT_ATOMS: atom_id res chain seq x y z
N TYR A 1 -2.82 -2.02 0.39
CA TYR A 1 -2.95 -1.79 -1.06
C TYR A 1 -1.59 -1.68 -1.75
N ALA A 2 -0.77 -0.69 -1.40
CA ALA A 2 0.51 -0.44 -2.10
C ALA A 2 1.49 -1.62 -2.06
N LEU A 3 1.58 -2.35 -0.95
CA LEU A 3 2.42 -3.56 -0.87
C LEU A 3 1.95 -4.66 -1.83
N ASN A 4 0.65 -4.80 -2.08
CA ASN A 4 0.14 -5.79 -3.04
C ASN A 4 0.50 -5.38 -4.48
N LYS A 5 0.46 -4.08 -4.79
CA LYS A 5 0.95 -3.53 -6.07
C LYS A 5 2.45 -3.80 -6.25
N LEU A 6 3.25 -3.59 -5.19
CA LEU A 6 4.67 -3.94 -5.22
C LEU A 6 4.88 -5.45 -5.48
N ARG A 7 4.14 -6.33 -4.83
CA ARG A 7 4.25 -7.79 -5.11
C ARG A 7 3.91 -8.15 -6.55
N ALA A 8 2.96 -7.43 -7.15
CA ALA A 8 2.54 -7.65 -8.52
C ALA A 8 3.46 -6.98 -9.57
N GLN A 9 4.57 -6.34 -9.16
CA GLN A 9 5.42 -5.55 -10.03
C GLN A 9 4.69 -4.39 -10.75
N GLU A 10 3.64 -3.88 -10.12
CA GLU A 10 2.82 -2.80 -10.67
C GLU A 10 3.22 -1.45 -10.10
N TYR A 11 3.02 -0.41 -10.90
CA TYR A 11 3.20 0.98 -10.45
C TYR A 11 2.23 1.32 -9.32
N VAL A 12 2.72 2.09 -8.35
CA VAL A 12 1.95 2.67 -7.25
C VAL A 12 2.55 4.01 -6.87
N GLU A 13 1.69 5.00 -6.64
CA GLU A 13 2.07 6.36 -6.25
C GLU A 13 2.91 6.36 -4.95
N LEU A 14 3.91 7.24 -4.88
CA LEU A 14 4.80 7.36 -3.71
C LEU A 14 4.06 7.82 -2.46
N TYR A 15 2.92 8.51 -2.61
CA TYR A 15 2.12 8.98 -1.48
C TYR A 15 1.76 7.87 -0.50
N TYR A 16 1.55 6.63 -0.97
CA TYR A 16 1.27 5.49 -0.09
C TYR A 16 2.41 5.15 0.89
N PHE A 17 3.62 5.65 0.64
CA PHE A 17 4.80 5.43 1.48
C PHE A 17 5.20 6.67 2.29
N THR A 18 4.43 7.77 2.20
CA THR A 18 4.62 8.92 3.08
C THR A 18 3.98 8.66 4.44
N PRO A 19 4.39 9.37 5.52
CA PRO A 19 3.73 9.28 6.81
C PRO A 19 2.23 9.60 6.73
N GLU A 20 1.83 10.57 5.90
CA GLU A 20 0.45 10.97 5.72
C GLU A 20 -0.38 9.85 5.08
N GLY A 21 0.11 9.26 3.98
CA GLY A 21 -0.56 8.13 3.32
C GLY A 21 -0.66 6.90 4.23
N CYS A 22 0.38 6.61 5.03
CA CYS A 22 0.35 5.53 6.02
C CYS A 22 -0.69 5.78 7.12
N CYS A 23 -0.77 7.00 7.66
CA CYS A 23 -1.77 7.37 8.66
C CYS A 23 -3.19 7.29 8.09
N GLU A 24 -3.41 7.76 6.86
CA GLU A 24 -4.70 7.68 6.19
C GLU A 24 -5.13 6.22 5.95
N ALA A 25 -4.19 5.36 5.54
CA ALA A 25 -4.43 3.93 5.37
C ALA A 25 -4.83 3.28 6.69
N HIS A 26 -4.10 3.57 7.76
CA HIS A 26 -4.41 3.05 9.09
C HIS A 26 -5.81 3.45 9.56
N ASN A 27 -6.20 4.71 9.36
CA ASN A 27 -7.52 5.21 9.74
C ASN A 27 -8.65 4.60 8.88
N SER A 28 -8.40 4.39 7.58
CA SER A 28 -9.34 3.71 6.69
C SER A 28 -9.53 2.25 7.09
N ASP A 29 -8.45 1.55 7.44
CA ASP A 29 -8.49 0.13 7.84
C ASP A 29 -9.33 -0.08 9.11
N GLN A 30 -9.27 0.85 10.08
CA GLN A 30 -10.09 0.81 11.29
C GLN A 30 -11.61 0.81 11.02
N THR A 31 -12.06 1.31 9.87
CA THR A 31 -13.49 1.29 9.49
C THR A 31 -13.96 -0.04 8.89
N MET A 32 -13.02 -0.94 8.54
CA MET A 32 -13.28 -2.21 7.84
C MET A 32 -12.67 -3.44 8.53
N VAL A 33 -12.33 -3.33 9.83
CA VAL A 33 -11.58 -4.33 10.60
C VAL A 33 -12.12 -5.75 10.46
N ASP A 34 -13.44 -5.91 10.34
CA ASP A 34 -14.10 -7.23 10.35
C ASP A 34 -14.38 -7.83 8.96
N ALA A 35 -14.05 -7.12 7.88
CA ALA A 35 -14.30 -7.58 6.51
C ALA A 35 -13.09 -8.34 5.95
N LEU A 36 -13.20 -9.67 5.84
CA LEU A 36 -12.19 -10.55 5.27
C LEU A 36 -12.62 -11.07 3.88
N ALA A 37 -11.72 -11.01 2.91
CA ALA A 37 -11.89 -11.66 1.61
C ALA A 37 -11.14 -13.00 1.59
N ALA A 38 -11.81 -14.04 1.09
CA ALA A 38 -11.19 -15.34 0.82
C ALA A 38 -10.54 -15.31 -0.56
N THR A 39 -9.26 -15.67 -0.64
CA THR A 39 -8.47 -15.71 -1.88
C THR A 39 -7.72 -17.03 -1.99
N HIS A 40 -7.54 -17.54 -3.19
CA HIS A 40 -6.73 -18.72 -3.43
C HIS A 40 -5.27 -18.31 -3.67
N TYR A 41 -4.35 -18.89 -2.90
CA TYR A 41 -2.91 -18.72 -3.06
C TYR A 41 -2.21 -20.06 -2.85
N ASN A 42 -1.43 -20.52 -3.84
CA ASN A 42 -0.69 -21.80 -3.80
C ASN A 42 -1.54 -23.00 -3.33
N ASN A 43 -2.71 -23.20 -3.95
CA ASN A 43 -3.67 -24.25 -3.59
C ASN A 43 -4.25 -24.16 -2.16
N GLN A 44 -4.04 -23.06 -1.45
CA GLN A 44 -4.63 -22.79 -0.13
C GLN A 44 -5.64 -21.66 -0.21
N LEU A 45 -6.67 -21.73 0.65
CA LEU A 45 -7.60 -20.63 0.86
C LEU A 45 -7.04 -19.73 1.96
N ILE A 46 -6.71 -18.48 1.62
CA ILE A 46 -6.19 -17.48 2.56
C ILE A 46 -7.24 -16.40 2.76
N LEU A 47 -7.51 -16.08 4.03
CA LEU A 47 -8.32 -14.93 4.41
C LEU A 47 -7.42 -13.70 4.53
N GLN A 48 -7.78 -12.62 3.84
CA GLN A 48 -7.05 -11.36 3.85
C GLN A 48 -8.01 -10.22 4.19
N PRO A 49 -7.59 -9.22 4.99
CA PRO A 49 -8.40 -8.03 5.21
C PRO A 49 -8.75 -7.37 3.88
N MET A 50 -10.05 -7.10 3.65
CA MET A 50 -10.50 -6.41 2.43
C MET A 50 -9.87 -5.02 2.29
N ALA A 51 -9.61 -4.37 3.43
CA ALA A 51 -8.95 -3.08 3.50
C ALA A 51 -7.54 -3.10 2.85
N ALA A 52 -6.84 -4.25 2.88
CA ALA A 52 -5.54 -4.42 2.24
C ALA A 52 -5.59 -4.27 0.71
N HIS A 53 -6.76 -4.37 0.08
CA HIS A 53 -6.95 -4.22 -1.37
C HIS A 53 -7.63 -2.91 -1.75
N LYS A 54 -8.00 -2.08 -0.79
CA LYS A 54 -8.69 -0.81 -1.04
C LYS A 54 -7.67 0.33 -1.26
N PRO A 55 -7.74 1.07 -2.38
CA PRO A 55 -6.96 2.29 -2.54
C PRO A 55 -7.47 3.38 -1.58
N LEU A 56 -6.58 4.27 -1.15
CA LEU A 56 -6.97 5.48 -0.42
C LEU A 56 -7.91 6.34 -1.27
N SER A 57 -8.87 7.00 -0.62
CA SER A 57 -9.81 7.90 -1.29
C SER A 57 -9.13 9.18 -1.78
N LYS A 58 -8.05 9.61 -1.11
CA LYS A 58 -7.26 10.78 -1.49
C LYS A 58 -5.80 10.40 -1.64
N VAL A 59 -5.40 10.05 -2.86
CA VAL A 59 -3.99 9.83 -3.22
C VAL A 59 -3.44 11.11 -3.85
N VAL A 60 -2.30 11.59 -3.37
CA VAL A 60 -1.54 12.65 -4.03
C VAL A 60 -0.65 12.01 -5.10
N ARG A 61 -0.66 12.55 -6.31
CA ARG A 61 0.17 12.02 -7.42
C ARG A 61 1.63 12.41 -7.23
N ASP A 62 2.54 11.60 -7.76
CA ASP A 62 3.98 11.83 -7.68
C ASP A 62 4.43 13.26 -8.08
N PRO A 63 3.93 13.88 -9.17
CA PRO A 63 4.32 15.25 -9.54
C PRO A 63 3.83 16.33 -8.57
N ASP A 64 2.80 16.03 -7.78
CA ASP A 64 2.15 16.95 -6.85
C ASP A 64 2.74 16.82 -5.43
N LEU A 65 3.67 15.88 -5.20
CA LEU A 65 4.38 15.72 -3.93
C LEU A 65 5.49 16.76 -3.77
N SER A 66 5.69 17.22 -2.53
CA SER A 66 6.87 18.01 -2.20
C SER A 66 8.14 17.16 -2.28
N TRP A 67 9.29 17.80 -2.54
CA TRP A 67 10.56 17.09 -2.65
C TRP A 67 10.95 16.35 -1.37
N SER A 68 10.60 16.90 -0.20
CA SER A 68 10.78 16.23 1.09
C SER A 68 9.99 14.92 1.16
N GLN A 69 8.72 14.95 0.75
CA GLN A 69 7.86 13.76 0.72
C GLN A 69 8.41 12.71 -0.23
N VAL A 70 8.87 13.09 -1.42
CA VAL A 70 9.48 12.18 -2.38
C VAL A 70 10.71 11.48 -1.78
N LEU A 71 11.62 12.23 -1.15
CA LEU A 71 12.84 11.67 -0.56
C LEU A 71 12.54 10.65 0.56
N MET A 72 11.57 10.96 1.42
CA MET A 72 11.15 10.05 2.48
C MET A 72 10.43 8.82 1.91
N ALA A 73 9.41 9.02 1.08
CA ALA A 73 8.58 7.96 0.52
C ALA A 73 9.40 6.98 -0.33
N LYS A 74 10.31 7.49 -1.17
CA LYS A 74 11.20 6.65 -1.99
C LYS A 74 12.01 5.69 -1.13
N THR A 75 12.56 6.18 -0.01
CA THR A 75 13.39 5.37 0.89
C THR A 75 12.57 4.22 1.50
N VAL A 76 11.32 4.49 1.88
CA VAL A 76 10.40 3.47 2.41
C VAL A 76 9.99 2.49 1.32
N MET A 77 9.63 2.98 0.13
CA MET A 77 9.26 2.15 -1.02
C MET A 77 10.38 1.17 -1.39
N LEU A 78 11.62 1.66 -1.55
CA LEU A 78 12.77 0.83 -1.92
C LEU A 78 13.03 -0.28 -0.90
N LYS A 79 12.91 0.03 0.40
CA LYS A 79 13.05 -0.97 1.46
C LYS A 79 11.99 -2.07 1.38
N HIS A 80 10.78 -1.75 0.91
CA HIS A 80 9.74 -2.75 0.67
C HIS A 80 9.95 -3.51 -0.63
N MET A 81 10.41 -2.86 -1.69
CA MET A 81 10.78 -3.52 -2.95
C MET A 81 11.88 -4.56 -2.75
N GLU A 82 12.94 -4.22 -2.01
CA GLU A 82 14.04 -5.14 -1.69
C GLU A 82 13.55 -6.42 -1.00
N LYS A 83 12.58 -6.30 -0.08
CA LYS A 83 11.99 -7.44 0.62
C LYS A 83 11.15 -8.36 -0.28
N GLU A 84 10.59 -7.81 -1.34
CA GLU A 84 9.75 -8.52 -2.29
C GLU A 84 10.57 -9.01 -3.51
N GLY A 85 11.91 -8.88 -3.48
CA GLY A 85 12.81 -9.44 -4.48
C GLY A 85 12.85 -8.70 -5.82
N TRP A 86 12.61 -7.39 -5.78
CA TRP A 86 12.72 -6.50 -6.95
C TRP A 86 14.18 -6.24 -7.38
#